data_AF-R9MWE8-F1
#
_entry.id   AF-R9MWE8-F1
#
_cell.length_a   1.000
_cell.length_b   1.000
_cell.length_c   1.000
_cell.angle_alpha   90.00
_cell.angle_beta   90.00
_cell.angle_gamma   90.00
#
_symmetry.space_group_name_H-M   'P 1'
#
loop_
_entity.id
_entity.type
_entity.pdbx_description
1 polymer ?
#
loop_
_entity_poly.entity_id
_entity_poly.type
_entity_poly.pdbx_seq_one_letter_code
_entity_poly.pdbx_strand_id
1 'polypeptide(L)'
;MKLTLNAENRKPLVDLISRFTGEAAVYMRMPTYAYRIGSYTVTREGNLEAPDDLDFDVIHALYKTLAGGGYYPKEDEPVAENTEEEETADQDTGTAENVRTYKEADMAEQAKNAGETPSGDSSLADPTETPGLPADVLARLNALRTSLIREINRQINGIIRDGGADTPHRSTPVIRENPGQAIASGETMGIALYGDISTLRGTKPTLVRYGDEVIPVTSWKRAFAAVLDICNRQEHYHEALLAIRNETLGRSRKVIADSPQGMLSPLKVDDNLYIETNFSTEALLKLLRDRILNRIDFDSRSITFEYWRP
;
A
#
# COMPACT_ATOMS: atom_id res chain seq x y z
N MET A 1 -12.90 -9.00 3.36
CA MET A 1 -12.11 -8.26 4.36
C MET A 1 -12.60 -8.56 5.76
N LYS A 2 -11.71 -8.59 6.76
CA LYS A 2 -12.05 -8.86 8.17
C LYS A 2 -11.94 -7.61 9.03
N LEU A 3 -12.96 -7.33 9.83
CA LEU A 3 -13.05 -6.20 10.75
C LEU A 3 -13.13 -6.69 12.20
N THR A 4 -12.09 -6.41 12.96
CA THR A 4 -11.98 -6.82 14.37
C THR A 4 -12.75 -5.84 15.27
N LEU A 5 -13.96 -6.21 15.67
CA LEU A 5 -14.87 -5.38 16.47
C LEU A 5 -14.99 -5.86 17.93
N ASN A 6 -14.87 -7.17 18.16
CA ASN A 6 -15.05 -7.82 19.46
C ASN A 6 -16.37 -7.44 20.17
N ALA A 7 -17.48 -7.45 19.44
CA ALA A 7 -18.80 -7.12 20.00
C ALA A 7 -19.25 -8.19 21.02
N GLU A 8 -19.31 -7.83 22.30
CA GLU A 8 -19.79 -8.71 23.39
C GLU A 8 -21.23 -9.17 23.16
N ASN A 9 -22.10 -8.22 22.80
CA ASN A 9 -23.45 -8.51 22.33
C ASN A 9 -23.51 -8.38 20.81
N ARG A 10 -23.64 -9.54 20.14
CA ARG A 10 -23.64 -9.61 18.67
C ARG A 10 -24.98 -9.24 18.03
N LYS A 11 -26.10 -9.35 18.75
CA LYS A 11 -27.43 -9.10 18.17
C LYS A 11 -27.59 -7.68 17.62
N PRO A 12 -27.18 -6.60 18.35
CA PRO A 12 -27.26 -5.25 17.80
C PRO A 12 -26.38 -5.05 16.56
N LEU A 13 -25.19 -5.66 16.52
CA LEU A 13 -24.32 -5.65 15.34
C LEU A 13 -24.98 -6.37 14.16
N VAL A 14 -25.61 -7.52 14.41
CA VAL A 14 -26.35 -8.29 13.40
C VAL A 14 -27.53 -7.48 12.85
N ASP A 15 -28.31 -6.85 13.72
CA ASP A 15 -29.44 -6.00 13.31
C ASP A 15 -28.98 -4.78 12.51
N LEU A 16 -27.85 -4.18 12.91
CA LEU A 16 -27.24 -3.05 12.22
C LEU A 16 -26.81 -3.42 10.80
N ILE A 17 -26.11 -4.55 10.63
CA ILE A 17 -25.66 -5.03 9.32
C ILE A 17 -26.83 -5.53 8.47
N SER A 18 -27.85 -6.12 9.08
CA SER A 18 -29.10 -6.51 8.41
C SER A 18 -29.81 -5.28 7.83
N ARG A 19 -29.90 -4.18 8.58
CA ARG A 19 -30.48 -2.92 8.07
C ARG A 19 -29.61 -2.28 6.99
N PHE A 20 -28.29 -2.32 7.15
CA PHE A 20 -27.34 -1.76 6.19
C PHE A 20 -27.46 -2.43 4.82
N THR A 21 -27.53 -3.76 4.79
CA THR A 21 -27.60 -4.58 3.56
C THR A 21 -29.02 -4.72 3.02
N GLY A 22 -30.03 -4.51 3.87
CA GLY A 22 -31.43 -4.87 3.55
C GLY A 22 -31.70 -6.37 3.58
N GLU A 23 -30.75 -7.19 4.05
CA GLU A 23 -30.86 -8.64 4.07
C GLU A 23 -31.16 -9.19 5.47
N ALA A 24 -31.88 -10.31 5.53
CA ALA A 24 -32.21 -10.97 6.79
C ALA A 24 -31.02 -11.76 7.36
N ALA A 25 -30.82 -11.67 8.68
CA ALA A 25 -29.80 -12.45 9.36
C ALA A 25 -30.21 -13.92 9.57
N VAL A 26 -29.34 -14.84 9.16
CA VAL A 26 -29.51 -16.29 9.35
C VAL A 26 -28.47 -16.81 10.34
N TYR A 27 -28.94 -17.35 11.47
CA TYR A 27 -28.05 -17.96 12.46
C TYR A 27 -27.58 -19.36 12.02
N MET A 28 -26.27 -19.53 11.86
CA MET A 28 -25.67 -20.72 11.26
C MET A 28 -25.56 -21.94 12.19
N ARG A 29 -25.88 -21.79 13.49
CA ARG A 29 -25.79 -22.85 14.52
C ARG A 29 -24.39 -23.50 14.56
N MET A 30 -24.31 -24.71 15.12
CA MET A 30 -23.06 -25.47 15.21
C MET A 30 -22.47 -25.78 13.83
N PRO A 31 -21.13 -25.73 13.64
CA PRO A 31 -20.11 -25.43 14.64
C PRO A 31 -19.73 -23.93 14.76
N THR A 32 -20.17 -23.09 13.82
CA THR A 32 -19.65 -21.71 13.67
C THR A 32 -20.31 -20.70 14.60
N TYR A 33 -21.58 -20.90 14.94
CA TYR A 33 -22.40 -19.96 15.72
C TYR A 33 -22.44 -18.52 15.16
N ALA A 34 -22.13 -18.37 13.88
CA ALA A 34 -22.11 -17.09 13.18
C ALA A 34 -23.51 -16.68 12.69
N TYR A 35 -23.67 -15.41 12.33
CA TYR A 35 -24.82 -14.91 11.59
C TYR A 35 -24.39 -14.57 10.17
N ARG A 36 -25.06 -15.13 9.18
CA ARG A 36 -24.89 -14.76 7.78
C ARG A 36 -25.95 -13.73 7.39
N ILE A 37 -25.52 -12.67 6.72
CA ILE A 37 -26.36 -11.56 6.26
C ILE A 37 -25.90 -11.28 4.82
N GLY A 38 -26.51 -11.97 3.86
CA GLY A 38 -26.01 -11.99 2.48
C GLY A 38 -24.56 -12.44 2.38
N SER A 39 -23.73 -11.58 1.81
CA SER A 39 -22.29 -11.76 1.65
C SER A 39 -21.47 -11.37 2.89
N TYR A 40 -22.13 -10.89 3.96
CA TYR A 40 -21.51 -10.53 5.23
C TYR A 40 -21.68 -11.64 6.27
N THR A 41 -20.72 -11.75 7.18
CA THR A 41 -20.78 -12.71 8.30
C THR A 41 -20.37 -12.04 9.60
N VAL A 42 -21.23 -12.09 10.61
CA VAL A 42 -20.87 -11.73 11.99
C VAL A 42 -20.41 -12.99 12.72
N THR A 43 -19.14 -13.04 13.10
CA THR A 43 -18.52 -14.24 13.69
C THR A 43 -19.00 -14.51 15.12
N ARG A 44 -18.61 -15.64 15.71
CA ARG A 44 -18.92 -15.96 17.11
C ARG A 44 -18.28 -14.99 18.09
N GLU A 45 -17.12 -14.46 17.74
CA GLU A 45 -16.30 -13.52 18.52
C GLU A 45 -16.78 -12.07 18.37
N GLY A 46 -17.85 -11.84 17.59
CA GLY A 46 -18.40 -10.50 17.38
C GLY A 46 -17.55 -9.64 16.45
N ASN A 47 -16.86 -10.27 15.49
CA ASN A 47 -16.18 -9.61 14.39
C ASN A 47 -17.04 -9.63 13.12
N LEU A 48 -16.73 -8.75 12.16
CA LEU A 48 -17.45 -8.68 10.89
C LEU A 48 -16.53 -9.09 9.74
N GLU A 49 -16.98 -10.07 8.96
CA GLU A 49 -16.40 -10.44 7.67
C GLU A 49 -17.29 -9.84 6.58
N ALA A 50 -16.70 -9.02 5.73
CA ALA A 50 -17.34 -8.39 4.58
C ALA A 50 -16.66 -8.87 3.28
N PRO A 51 -17.28 -8.73 2.11
CA PRO A 51 -16.60 -9.03 0.83
C PRO A 51 -15.33 -8.19 0.65
N ASP A 52 -14.31 -8.75 -0.01
CA ASP A 52 -13.04 -8.06 -0.31
C ASP A 52 -13.16 -7.11 -1.52
N ASP A 53 -14.19 -7.30 -2.33
CA ASP A 53 -14.48 -6.60 -3.59
C ASP A 53 -15.60 -5.57 -3.45
N LEU A 54 -15.94 -5.15 -2.22
CA LEU A 54 -16.95 -4.11 -2.03
C LEU A 54 -16.55 -2.81 -2.72
N ASP A 55 -17.51 -2.23 -3.44
CA ASP A 55 -17.37 -0.89 -3.97
C ASP A 55 -17.15 0.12 -2.83
N PHE A 56 -16.37 1.14 -3.14
CA PHE A 56 -15.99 2.22 -2.25
C PHE A 56 -17.17 2.84 -1.48
N ASP A 57 -18.27 3.17 -2.19
CA ASP A 57 -19.41 3.86 -1.58
C ASP A 57 -20.07 2.98 -0.52
N VAL A 58 -20.10 1.67 -0.79
CA VAL A 58 -20.62 0.66 0.12
C VAL A 58 -19.69 0.51 1.33
N ILE A 59 -18.38 0.49 1.13
CA ILE A 59 -17.40 0.46 2.24
C ILE A 59 -17.57 1.69 3.13
N HIS A 60 -17.61 2.90 2.56
CA HIS A 60 -17.75 4.13 3.35
C HIS A 60 -19.07 4.16 4.14
N ALA A 61 -20.18 3.79 3.48
CA ALA A 61 -21.47 3.69 4.14
C ALA A 61 -21.47 2.63 5.25
N LEU A 62 -20.76 1.52 5.08
CA LEU A 62 -20.59 0.48 6.10
C LEU A 62 -19.87 1.01 7.33
N TYR A 63 -18.73 1.69 7.15
CA TYR A 63 -17.97 2.29 8.26
C TYR A 63 -18.77 3.35 9.00
N LYS A 64 -19.48 4.22 8.27
CA LYS A 64 -20.37 5.23 8.86
C LYS A 64 -21.50 4.57 9.67
N THR A 65 -22.07 3.48 9.14
CA THR A 65 -23.12 2.73 9.82
C THR A 65 -22.61 2.05 11.10
N LEU A 66 -21.44 1.42 11.04
CA LEU A 66 -20.77 0.81 12.19
C LEU A 66 -20.47 1.85 13.29
N ALA A 67 -19.91 3.00 12.91
CA ALA A 67 -19.64 4.09 13.85
C ALA A 67 -20.91 4.63 14.49
N GLY A 68 -21.99 4.81 13.72
CA GLY A 68 -23.31 5.19 14.24
C GLY A 68 -23.90 4.17 15.21
N GLY A 69 -23.48 2.91 15.13
CA GLY A 69 -23.82 1.83 16.07
C GLY A 69 -22.83 1.65 17.23
N GLY A 70 -21.79 2.48 17.33
CA GLY A 70 -20.76 2.39 18.38
C GLY A 70 -19.70 1.30 18.15
N TYR A 71 -19.58 0.78 16.92
CA TYR A 71 -18.64 -0.28 16.55
C TYR A 71 -17.43 0.28 15.81
N TYR A 72 -16.23 -0.01 16.33
CA TYR A 72 -14.99 0.58 15.84
C TYR A 72 -13.91 -0.48 15.55
N PRO A 73 -13.63 -0.84 14.28
CA PRO A 73 -12.68 -1.91 13.93
C PRO A 73 -11.25 -1.66 14.41
N LYS A 74 -10.67 -2.53 15.24
CA LYS A 74 -9.27 -2.45 15.72
C LYS A 74 -8.28 -2.84 14.62
N GLU A 75 -7.10 -2.20 14.61
CA GLU A 75 -5.96 -2.62 13.78
C GLU A 75 -5.27 -3.84 14.40
N ASP A 76 -4.68 -4.72 13.58
CA ASP A 76 -3.82 -5.80 14.06
C ASP A 76 -2.47 -5.22 14.53
N GLU A 77 -2.08 -5.46 15.79
CA GLU A 77 -0.84 -4.92 16.38
C GLU A 77 0.41 -5.46 15.64
N PRO A 78 1.39 -4.60 15.28
CA PRO A 78 2.68 -5.05 14.77
C PRO A 78 3.53 -5.67 15.90
N VAL A 79 4.21 -6.78 15.59
CA VAL A 79 5.13 -7.47 16.51
C VAL A 79 6.29 -6.51 16.83
N ALA A 80 6.38 -6.07 18.09
CA ALA A 80 7.38 -5.11 18.54
C ALA A 80 8.80 -5.69 18.44
N GLU A 81 9.70 -4.95 17.78
CA GLU A 81 11.13 -5.20 17.83
C GLU A 81 11.75 -4.21 18.82
N ASN A 82 12.42 -4.75 19.84
CA ASN A 82 13.05 -3.99 20.92
C ASN A 82 14.04 -2.96 20.34
N THR A 83 13.77 -1.69 20.62
CA THR A 83 14.65 -0.57 20.29
C THR A 83 15.48 -0.27 21.54
N GLU A 84 16.74 -0.69 21.56
CA GLU A 84 17.74 -0.10 22.44
C GLU A 84 18.48 0.97 21.64
N GLU A 85 18.23 2.22 22.01
CA GLU A 85 19.02 3.40 21.65
C GLU A 85 20.18 3.53 22.64
N GLU A 86 21.41 3.58 22.15
CA GLU A 86 22.46 4.40 22.79
C GLU A 86 23.17 5.22 21.71
N GLU A 87 22.94 6.54 21.78
CA GLU A 87 23.80 7.59 21.24
C GLU A 87 25.00 7.75 22.17
N THR A 88 26.22 7.94 21.67
CA THR A 88 27.00 9.21 21.61
C THR A 88 28.48 8.78 21.73
N ALA A 89 29.54 9.45 21.27
CA ALA A 89 29.79 10.79 20.79
C ALA A 89 31.05 10.72 19.90
N ASP A 90 31.09 11.54 18.87
CA ASP A 90 32.29 11.79 18.05
C ASP A 90 33.05 12.98 18.66
N GLN A 91 34.32 12.80 19.03
CA GLN A 91 35.29 13.90 19.14
C GLN A 91 36.68 13.46 18.69
N ASP A 92 37.12 14.14 17.64
CA ASP A 92 38.44 14.24 17.05
C ASP A 92 39.48 14.83 18.04
N THR A 93 40.63 14.17 18.18
CA THR A 93 41.92 14.84 18.39
C THR A 93 43.04 14.00 17.76
N GLY A 94 43.79 14.60 16.85
CA GLY A 94 44.84 13.94 16.10
C GLY A 94 46.21 13.81 16.78
N THR A 95 47.16 13.50 15.89
CA THR A 95 48.63 13.54 15.96
C THR A 95 49.43 12.35 16.52
N ALA A 96 50.29 11.88 15.60
CA ALA A 96 51.69 11.47 15.74
C ALA A 96 52.03 9.97 15.78
N GLU A 97 52.52 9.53 14.62
CA GLU A 97 53.81 8.85 14.37
C GLU A 97 54.19 7.60 15.16
N ASN A 98 54.48 6.52 14.41
CA ASN A 98 55.71 5.69 14.46
C ASN A 98 55.54 4.58 13.39
N VAL A 99 56.02 4.71 12.14
CA VAL A 99 57.40 4.58 11.63
C VAL A 99 58.04 3.19 11.84
N ARG A 100 58.44 2.62 10.69
CA ARG A 100 59.38 1.51 10.35
C ARG A 100 58.77 0.12 10.17
N THR A 101 58.62 -0.32 8.90
CA THR A 101 59.62 -1.02 8.02
C THR A 101 59.70 -2.49 8.46
N TYR A 102 59.55 -3.53 7.62
CA TYR A 102 60.46 -4.11 6.60
C TYR A 102 59.59 -4.92 5.58
N LYS A 103 59.63 -4.71 4.24
CA LYS A 103 60.49 -5.38 3.22
C LYS A 103 60.61 -6.91 3.40
N GLU A 104 60.53 -7.81 2.43
CA GLU A 104 60.60 -7.81 0.95
C GLU A 104 60.39 -9.27 0.48
N ALA A 105 60.38 -9.50 -0.85
CA ALA A 105 60.56 -10.74 -1.62
C ALA A 105 59.25 -11.47 -2.06
N ASP A 106 58.80 -11.43 -3.33
CA ASP A 106 59.42 -11.92 -4.60
C ASP A 106 59.37 -13.47 -4.63
N MET A 107 59.00 -14.24 -5.67
CA MET A 107 58.95 -14.10 -7.12
C MET A 107 58.30 -15.39 -7.70
N ALA A 108 57.76 -15.34 -8.93
CA ALA A 108 57.82 -16.41 -9.96
C ALA A 108 57.09 -17.77 -9.69
N GLU A 109 56.57 -18.55 -10.65
CA GLU A 109 56.52 -18.56 -12.10
C GLU A 109 55.54 -19.70 -12.52
N GLN A 110 54.91 -19.56 -13.70
CA GLN A 110 54.75 -20.55 -14.80
C GLN A 110 54.45 -22.06 -14.49
N ALA A 111 53.71 -22.84 -15.29
CA ALA A 111 53.26 -22.73 -16.67
C ALA A 111 52.30 -23.90 -17.02
N LYS A 112 51.43 -23.63 -18.01
CA LYS A 112 51.06 -24.44 -19.20
C LYS A 112 50.79 -25.95 -19.07
N ASN A 113 49.66 -26.39 -19.63
CA ASN A 113 49.73 -27.18 -20.87
C ASN A 113 48.43 -27.19 -21.68
N ALA A 114 48.60 -27.21 -23.01
CA ALA A 114 47.60 -27.24 -24.06
C ALA A 114 47.36 -28.68 -24.58
N GLY A 115 46.28 -28.90 -25.32
CA GLY A 115 46.07 -30.13 -26.10
C GLY A 115 44.75 -30.19 -26.88
N GLU A 116 44.81 -29.73 -28.13
CA GLU A 116 44.13 -30.14 -29.37
C GLU A 116 42.75 -30.85 -29.38
N THR A 117 41.86 -30.29 -30.21
CA THR A 117 40.68 -30.91 -30.87
C THR A 117 41.06 -31.99 -31.89
N PRO A 118 40.09 -32.83 -32.30
CA PRO A 118 39.71 -32.79 -33.72
C PRO A 118 38.21 -32.91 -34.02
N SER A 119 37.91 -32.48 -35.24
CA SER A 119 36.65 -32.29 -35.95
C SER A 119 35.72 -33.50 -36.09
N GLY A 120 34.42 -33.22 -36.22
CA GLY A 120 33.41 -34.11 -36.79
C GLY A 120 32.33 -33.28 -37.48
N ASP A 121 32.33 -33.34 -38.82
CA ASP A 121 31.39 -32.69 -39.74
C ASP A 121 30.08 -33.48 -39.84
N SER A 122 28.94 -32.81 -39.81
CA SER A 122 27.69 -33.30 -40.41
C SER A 122 26.72 -32.14 -40.64
N SER A 123 26.62 -31.78 -41.91
CA SER A 123 25.62 -30.89 -42.49
C SER A 123 24.22 -31.49 -42.44
N LEU A 124 23.23 -30.71 -41.98
CA LEU A 124 21.82 -30.83 -42.32
C LEU A 124 21.20 -29.43 -42.31
N ALA A 125 20.66 -29.03 -43.45
CA ALA A 125 20.09 -27.72 -43.71
C ALA A 125 18.70 -27.53 -43.06
N ASP A 126 18.55 -26.37 -42.42
CA ASP A 126 17.41 -25.43 -42.27
C ASP A 126 15.97 -25.96 -42.06
N PRO A 127 15.22 -25.33 -41.13
CA PRO A 127 14.33 -24.28 -41.63
C PRO A 127 14.31 -23.03 -40.74
N THR A 128 14.68 -21.89 -41.33
CA THR A 128 14.20 -20.55 -41.01
C THR A 128 14.20 -20.21 -39.51
N GLU A 129 15.38 -19.93 -38.97
CA GLU A 129 15.48 -18.96 -37.88
C GLU A 129 14.95 -17.64 -38.42
N THR A 130 13.66 -17.37 -38.20
CA THR A 130 13.16 -16.01 -38.29
C THR A 130 13.97 -15.23 -37.26
N PRO A 131 14.79 -14.24 -37.63
CA PRO A 131 15.59 -13.53 -36.66
C PRO A 131 14.63 -12.93 -35.64
N GLY A 132 14.70 -13.42 -34.40
CA GLY A 132 13.93 -12.85 -33.30
C GLY A 132 14.16 -11.35 -33.30
N LEU A 133 13.07 -10.58 -33.19
CA LEU A 133 13.16 -9.13 -33.21
C LEU A 133 14.26 -8.68 -32.23
N PRO A 134 15.15 -7.76 -32.65
CA PRO A 134 16.21 -7.26 -31.79
C PRO A 134 15.69 -6.88 -30.40
N ALA A 135 16.44 -7.18 -29.35
CA ALA A 135 15.97 -7.03 -27.96
C ALA A 135 15.51 -5.59 -27.64
N ASP A 136 16.10 -4.59 -28.30
CA ASP A 136 15.71 -3.19 -28.22
C ASP A 136 14.35 -2.92 -28.89
N VAL A 137 14.08 -3.56 -30.03
CA VAL A 137 12.78 -3.52 -30.71
C VAL A 137 11.72 -4.20 -29.85
N LEU A 138 12.03 -5.34 -29.23
CA LEU A 138 11.11 -6.04 -28.32
C LEU A 138 10.80 -5.19 -27.07
N ALA A 139 11.80 -4.53 -26.49
CA ALA A 139 11.63 -3.62 -25.37
C ALA A 139 10.76 -2.41 -25.75
N ARG A 140 11.02 -1.79 -26.91
CA ARG A 140 10.20 -0.69 -27.45
C ARG A 140 8.75 -1.13 -27.70
N LEU A 141 8.55 -2.34 -28.23
CA LEU A 141 7.23 -2.87 -28.52
C LEU A 141 6.46 -3.17 -27.22
N ASN A 142 7.13 -3.71 -26.20
CA ASN A 142 6.53 -3.95 -24.88
C ASN A 142 6.22 -2.65 -24.14
N ALA A 143 7.09 -1.64 -24.23
CA ALA A 143 6.83 -0.31 -23.69
C ALA A 143 5.62 0.34 -24.37
N LEU A 144 5.56 0.29 -25.71
CA LEU A 144 4.43 0.78 -26.49
C LEU A 144 3.14 0.03 -26.15
N ARG A 145 3.20 -1.31 -26.06
CA ARG A 145 2.05 -2.15 -25.68
C ARG A 145 1.53 -1.77 -24.30
N THR A 146 2.42 -1.61 -23.34
CA THR A 146 2.04 -1.26 -21.96
C THR A 146 1.45 0.16 -21.91
N SER A 147 2.04 1.11 -22.63
CA SER A 147 1.52 2.48 -22.76
C SER A 147 0.11 2.49 -23.37
N LEU A 148 -0.11 1.75 -24.46
CA LEU A 148 -1.42 1.63 -25.10
C LEU A 148 -2.46 0.97 -24.19
N ILE A 149 -2.10 -0.10 -23.48
CA ILE A 149 -3.00 -0.75 -22.53
C ILE A 149 -3.41 0.24 -21.42
N ARG A 150 -2.45 1.00 -20.88
CA ARG A 150 -2.74 2.02 -19.86
C ARG A 150 -3.62 3.15 -20.40
N GLU A 151 -3.35 3.62 -21.62
CA GLU A 151 -4.15 4.64 -22.30
C GLU A 151 -5.59 4.18 -22.53
N ILE A 152 -5.77 2.94 -23.00
CA ILE A 152 -7.09 2.33 -23.20
C ILE A 152 -7.83 2.26 -21.87
N ASN A 153 -7.18 1.78 -20.81
CA ASN A 153 -7.79 1.71 -19.48
C ASN A 153 -8.16 3.11 -18.93
N ARG A 154 -7.31 4.13 -19.17
CA ARG A 154 -7.62 5.52 -18.83
C ARG A 154 -8.87 6.02 -19.54
N GLN A 155 -8.98 5.77 -20.84
CA GLN A 155 -10.13 6.20 -21.65
C GLN A 155 -11.41 5.48 -21.25
N ILE A 156 -11.36 4.16 -21.03
CA ILE A 156 -12.51 3.38 -20.54
C ILE A 156 -13.01 3.93 -19.21
N ASN A 157 -12.10 4.18 -18.26
CA ASN A 157 -12.44 4.76 -16.97
C ASN A 157 -12.95 6.22 -17.08
N GLY A 158 -12.52 6.97 -18.10
CA GLY A 158 -13.09 8.28 -18.44
C GLY A 158 -14.54 8.17 -18.92
N ILE A 159 -14.81 7.28 -19.89
CA ILE A 159 -16.15 7.07 -20.44
C ILE A 159 -17.14 6.58 -19.39
N ILE A 160 -16.70 5.71 -18.46
CA ILE A 160 -17.53 5.27 -17.34
C ILE A 160 -17.93 6.44 -16.43
N ARG A 161 -17.06 7.44 -16.27
CA ARG A 161 -17.33 8.65 -15.48
C ARG A 161 -18.24 9.64 -16.20
N ASP A 162 -18.04 9.85 -17.50
CA ASP A 162 -18.81 10.81 -18.29
C ASP A 162 -20.19 10.26 -18.74
N GLY A 163 -20.30 8.94 -18.91
CA GLY A 163 -21.52 8.24 -19.33
C GLY A 163 -22.64 8.20 -18.28
N GLY A 164 -22.40 8.71 -17.06
CA GLY A 164 -23.42 8.85 -16.01
C GLY A 164 -24.18 10.18 -16.01
N ALA A 165 -23.83 11.12 -16.90
CA ALA A 165 -24.35 12.50 -16.85
C ALA A 165 -25.74 12.72 -17.49
N ASP A 166 -26.31 11.72 -18.18
CA ASP A 166 -27.62 11.85 -18.85
C ASP A 166 -28.70 10.98 -18.19
N THR A 167 -29.17 11.37 -17.00
CA THR A 167 -30.52 11.02 -16.53
C THR A 167 -31.19 12.24 -15.88
N PRO A 168 -32.39 12.66 -16.33
CA PRO A 168 -32.97 13.95 -15.95
C PRO A 168 -33.55 13.96 -14.54
N HIS A 169 -33.37 15.12 -13.89
CA HIS A 169 -33.88 15.53 -12.59
C HIS A 169 -35.21 14.90 -12.14
N ARG A 170 -35.20 14.33 -10.92
CA ARG A 170 -36.39 14.22 -10.09
C ARG A 170 -36.14 14.81 -8.71
N SER A 171 -36.59 16.06 -8.59
CA SER A 171 -37.11 16.73 -7.38
C SER A 171 -36.31 16.59 -6.08
N THR A 172 -35.61 17.67 -5.73
CA THR A 172 -35.25 18.03 -4.36
C THR A 172 -36.45 17.89 -3.41
N PRO A 173 -36.37 17.11 -2.33
CA PRO A 173 -37.30 17.27 -1.23
C PRO A 173 -36.80 18.44 -0.38
N VAL A 174 -37.62 19.47 -0.28
CA VAL A 174 -37.51 20.51 0.73
C VAL A 174 -37.51 19.84 2.10
N ILE A 175 -36.35 19.81 2.76
CA ILE A 175 -36.23 19.36 4.14
C ILE A 175 -36.86 20.45 5.01
N ARG A 176 -38.04 20.14 5.57
CA ARG A 176 -38.57 20.86 6.72
C ARG A 176 -37.64 20.59 7.90
N GLU A 177 -37.05 21.65 8.44
CA GLU A 177 -36.31 21.62 9.69
C GLU A 177 -37.23 21.15 10.82
N ASN A 178 -36.86 20.04 11.46
CA ASN A 178 -37.45 19.59 12.71
C ASN A 178 -36.38 19.80 13.79
N PRO A 179 -36.53 20.77 14.71
CA PRO A 179 -35.53 21.00 15.74
C PRO A 179 -35.76 19.98 16.86
N GLY A 180 -34.97 18.90 16.88
CA GLY A 180 -35.16 17.88 17.90
C GLY A 180 -34.38 16.60 17.70
N GLN A 181 -33.10 16.66 17.34
CA GLN A 181 -32.19 15.55 17.58
C GLN A 181 -30.75 16.06 17.58
N ALA A 182 -30.16 16.08 18.78
CA ALA A 182 -28.75 16.31 18.98
C ALA A 182 -27.95 15.26 18.20
N ILE A 183 -27.34 15.71 17.11
CA ILE A 183 -26.31 14.96 16.40
C ILE A 183 -25.11 14.92 17.34
N ALA A 184 -24.77 13.75 17.84
CA ALA A 184 -23.45 13.50 18.40
C ALA A 184 -22.45 13.58 17.23
N SER A 185 -21.93 14.77 16.98
CA SER A 185 -20.85 15.04 16.05
C SER A 185 -19.57 14.41 16.58
N GLY A 186 -19.26 13.20 16.13
CA GLY A 186 -17.88 12.70 16.19
C GLY A 186 -17.06 13.52 15.19
N GLU A 187 -16.37 14.53 15.68
CA GLU A 187 -15.62 15.49 14.86
C GLU A 187 -14.42 14.78 14.19
N THR A 188 -14.50 14.53 12.89
CA THR A 188 -13.37 14.04 12.09
C THR A 188 -12.31 15.13 12.00
N MET A 189 -11.06 14.79 12.30
CA MET A 189 -9.92 15.69 12.32
C MET A 189 -9.18 15.63 10.98
N GLY A 190 -8.58 16.73 10.56
CA GLY A 190 -7.74 16.82 9.36
C GLY A 190 -6.29 17.12 9.71
N ILE A 191 -5.34 16.51 8.99
CA ILE A 191 -3.90 16.79 9.13
C ILE A 191 -3.21 16.73 7.76
N ALA A 192 -2.27 17.63 7.49
CA ALA A 192 -1.39 17.52 6.32
C ALA A 192 -0.31 16.45 6.54
N LEU A 193 0.22 15.84 5.48
CA LEU A 193 1.34 14.90 5.58
C LEU A 193 2.58 15.52 6.27
N TYR A 194 2.78 16.82 6.08
CA TYR A 194 3.84 17.60 6.72
C TYR A 194 3.45 18.18 8.10
N GLY A 195 2.28 17.84 8.62
CA GLY A 195 1.85 18.18 9.98
C GLY A 195 2.52 17.33 11.05
N ASP A 196 2.06 17.48 12.29
CA ASP A 196 2.57 16.70 13.43
C ASP A 196 1.99 15.27 13.46
N ILE A 197 2.58 14.41 12.64
CA ILE A 197 2.20 12.99 12.49
C ILE A 197 2.44 12.14 13.75
N SER A 198 3.17 12.63 14.75
CA SER A 198 3.32 11.93 16.05
C SER A 198 1.98 11.77 16.77
N THR A 199 1.05 12.69 16.49
CA THR A 199 -0.29 12.75 17.07
C THR A 199 -1.27 11.72 16.49
N LEU A 200 -0.86 10.97 15.46
CA LEU A 200 -1.70 10.00 14.75
C LEU A 200 -1.62 8.58 15.33
N ARG A 201 -0.79 8.37 16.34
CA ARG A 201 -0.72 7.10 17.06
C ARG A 201 -2.09 6.78 17.69
N GLY A 202 -2.58 5.55 17.46
CA GLY A 202 -3.87 5.08 17.99
C GLY A 202 -5.11 5.68 17.29
N THR A 203 -4.91 6.49 16.25
CA THR A 203 -6.00 7.07 15.45
C THR A 203 -6.31 6.20 14.25
N LYS A 204 -7.47 6.41 13.61
CA LYS A 204 -7.83 5.70 12.38
C LYS A 204 -8.08 6.70 11.25
N PRO A 205 -7.41 6.55 10.10
CA PRO A 205 -7.66 7.41 8.97
C PRO A 205 -9.01 7.03 8.35
N THR A 206 -9.65 8.02 7.74
CA THR A 206 -10.91 7.87 7.01
C THR A 206 -10.72 8.24 5.56
N LEU A 207 -9.91 9.26 5.26
CA LEU A 207 -9.66 9.76 3.90
C LEU A 207 -8.21 10.20 3.71
N VAL A 208 -7.71 10.05 2.49
CA VAL A 208 -6.53 10.70 1.92
C VAL A 208 -7.05 11.68 0.88
N ARG A 209 -6.52 12.90 0.85
CA ARG A 209 -6.84 13.89 -0.19
C ARG A 209 -5.57 14.34 -0.90
N TYR A 210 -5.64 14.44 -2.22
CA TYR A 210 -4.57 14.97 -3.06
C TYR A 210 -5.17 15.67 -4.29
N GLY A 211 -5.01 16.98 -4.37
CA GLY A 211 -5.74 17.78 -5.38
C GLY A 211 -7.25 17.59 -5.22
N ASP A 212 -7.92 17.22 -6.31
CA ASP A 212 -9.36 16.90 -6.32
C ASP A 212 -9.67 15.44 -5.96
N GLU A 213 -8.65 14.59 -5.80
CA GLU A 213 -8.84 13.18 -5.45
C GLU A 213 -9.09 13.02 -3.94
N VAL A 214 -10.12 12.24 -3.61
CA VAL A 214 -10.47 11.86 -2.23
C VAL A 214 -10.55 10.34 -2.16
N ILE A 215 -9.63 9.72 -1.41
CA ILE A 215 -9.47 8.27 -1.32
C ILE A 215 -9.71 7.81 0.13
N PRO A 216 -10.77 7.04 0.43
CA PRO A 216 -11.09 6.52 1.71
C PRO A 216 -10.20 5.34 2.01
N VAL A 217 -9.86 5.26 3.27
CA VAL A 217 -8.89 4.30 3.76
C VAL A 217 -9.35 3.81 5.11
N THR A 218 -8.95 2.59 5.41
CA THR A 218 -9.43 1.85 6.58
C THR A 218 -8.35 1.65 7.63
N SER A 219 -7.10 1.96 7.29
CA SER A 219 -5.94 1.90 8.16
C SER A 219 -4.83 2.79 7.63
N TRP A 220 -3.86 3.13 8.46
CA TRP A 220 -2.71 3.92 8.04
C TRP A 220 -1.85 3.23 6.97
N LYS A 221 -1.85 1.89 6.95
CA LYS A 221 -1.23 1.10 5.87
C LYS A 221 -1.93 1.30 4.54
N ARG A 222 -3.26 1.45 4.53
CA ARG A 222 -4.03 1.75 3.31
C ARG A 222 -3.88 3.22 2.89
N ALA A 223 -3.79 4.15 3.84
CA ALA A 223 -3.43 5.55 3.55
C ALA A 223 -2.07 5.65 2.86
N PHE A 224 -1.07 4.95 3.40
CA PHE A 224 0.25 4.83 2.81
C PHE A 224 0.20 4.26 1.38
N ALA A 225 -0.51 3.14 1.20
CA ALA A 225 -0.69 2.51 -0.11
C ALA A 225 -1.35 3.44 -1.14
N ALA A 226 -2.40 4.16 -0.72
CA ALA A 226 -3.15 5.07 -1.59
C ALA A 226 -2.27 6.22 -2.12
N VAL A 227 -1.43 6.80 -1.25
CA VAL A 227 -0.49 7.85 -1.67
C VAL A 227 0.52 7.31 -2.68
N LEU A 228 1.04 6.10 -2.46
CA LEU A 228 1.98 5.49 -3.41
C LEU A 228 1.33 5.13 -4.74
N ASP A 229 0.07 4.69 -4.73
CA ASP A 229 -0.69 4.43 -5.95
C ASP A 229 -0.89 5.73 -6.77
N ILE A 230 -1.18 6.87 -6.11
CA ILE A 230 -1.21 8.19 -6.77
C ILE A 230 0.12 8.47 -7.49
N CYS A 231 1.25 8.22 -6.83
CA CYS A 231 2.58 8.42 -7.41
C CYS A 231 2.81 7.44 -8.57
N ASN A 232 2.56 6.15 -8.35
CA ASN A 232 2.86 5.07 -9.28
C ASN A 232 2.04 5.13 -10.59
N ARG A 233 0.89 5.82 -10.59
CA ARG A 233 0.08 6.03 -11.80
C ARG A 233 0.72 7.00 -12.80
N GLN A 234 1.61 7.87 -12.33
CA GLN A 234 2.28 8.85 -13.17
C GLN A 234 3.61 8.27 -13.65
N GLU A 235 3.82 8.23 -14.97
CA GLU A 235 4.95 7.53 -15.61
C GLU A 235 6.31 7.95 -15.03
N HIS A 236 6.54 9.26 -14.89
CA HIS A 236 7.78 9.77 -14.33
C HIS A 236 8.05 9.28 -12.89
N TYR A 237 7.03 9.26 -12.04
CA TYR A 237 7.15 8.81 -10.66
C TYR A 237 7.21 7.29 -10.53
N HIS A 238 6.55 6.56 -11.43
CA HIS A 238 6.70 5.10 -11.55
C HIS A 238 8.16 4.72 -11.83
N GLU A 239 8.78 5.34 -12.83
CA GLU A 239 10.19 5.10 -13.15
C GLU A 239 11.11 5.46 -11.98
N ALA A 240 10.84 6.58 -11.30
CA ALA A 240 11.59 6.98 -10.11
C ALA A 240 11.44 5.97 -8.96
N LEU A 241 10.23 5.45 -8.70
CA LEU A 241 9.98 4.40 -7.70
C LEU A 241 10.73 3.10 -8.03
N LEU A 242 10.75 2.71 -9.31
CA LEU A 242 11.50 1.53 -9.75
C LEU A 242 13.02 1.75 -9.68
N ALA A 243 13.50 2.98 -9.86
CA ALA A 243 14.93 3.30 -9.76
C ALA A 243 15.45 3.18 -8.32
N ILE A 244 14.65 3.60 -7.34
CA ILE A 244 15.04 3.55 -5.92
C ILE A 244 14.75 2.21 -5.25
N ARG A 245 14.13 1.25 -5.97
CA ARG A 245 13.87 -0.09 -5.43
C ARG A 245 15.19 -0.79 -5.14
N ASN A 246 15.22 -1.61 -4.08
CA ASN A 246 16.41 -2.27 -3.56
C ASN A 246 17.51 -1.33 -3.01
N GLU A 247 17.31 0.00 -3.02
CA GLU A 247 18.14 0.90 -2.23
C GLU A 247 17.87 0.67 -0.73
N THR A 248 18.92 0.74 0.09
CA THR A 248 18.78 0.68 1.55
C THR A 248 18.21 2.01 2.06
N LEU A 249 16.89 2.13 2.02
CA LEU A 249 16.14 3.27 2.56
C LEU A 249 16.00 3.17 4.09
N GLY A 250 17.02 2.67 4.82
CA GLY A 250 16.98 2.30 6.25
C GLY A 250 18.36 2.09 6.88
N ARG A 251 18.44 1.74 8.18
CA ARG A 251 19.71 1.33 8.84
C ARG A 251 20.21 -0.04 8.33
N SER A 252 19.30 -0.95 7.94
CA SER A 252 19.69 -2.27 7.39
C SER A 252 18.62 -2.99 6.54
N ARG A 253 17.43 -2.41 6.33
CA ARG A 253 16.29 -3.10 5.69
C ARG A 253 15.92 -2.48 4.35
N LYS A 254 15.64 -3.34 3.36
CA LYS A 254 15.03 -2.95 2.09
C LYS A 254 13.59 -2.52 2.35
N VAL A 255 13.30 -1.24 2.19
CA VAL A 255 11.95 -0.73 2.34
C VAL A 255 11.15 -0.94 1.07
N ILE A 256 11.77 -0.69 -0.08
CA ILE A 256 11.20 -0.89 -1.41
C ILE A 256 12.03 -1.99 -2.09
N ALA A 257 11.39 -3.00 -2.65
CA ALA A 257 12.07 -4.09 -3.33
C ALA A 257 11.31 -4.57 -4.57
N ASP A 258 11.99 -5.34 -5.40
CA ASP A 258 11.38 -6.04 -6.54
C ASP A 258 10.51 -7.24 -6.13
N SER A 259 10.59 -7.65 -4.87
CA SER A 259 9.97 -8.88 -4.39
C SER A 259 9.66 -8.83 -2.90
N PRO A 260 8.69 -9.63 -2.41
CA PRO A 260 8.33 -9.66 -1.00
C PRO A 260 9.32 -10.47 -0.13
N GLN A 261 10.34 -11.09 -0.73
CA GLN A 261 11.25 -11.96 0.01
C GLN A 261 12.08 -11.16 1.03
N GLY A 262 12.06 -11.62 2.29
CA GLY A 262 12.76 -10.97 3.40
C GLY A 262 11.98 -9.81 4.04
N MET A 263 10.75 -9.53 3.60
CA MET A 263 9.85 -8.57 4.24
C MET A 263 8.95 -9.26 5.28
N LEU A 264 8.65 -8.56 6.36
CA LEU A 264 7.74 -8.97 7.43
C LEU A 264 6.28 -8.69 7.08
N SER A 265 5.99 -7.57 6.40
CA SER A 265 4.64 -7.21 5.95
C SER A 265 4.69 -6.57 4.56
N PRO A 266 4.94 -7.36 3.51
CA PRO A 266 5.02 -6.87 2.15
C PRO A 266 3.67 -6.37 1.64
N LEU A 267 3.66 -5.15 1.12
CA LEU A 267 2.56 -4.56 0.36
C LEU A 267 2.96 -4.51 -1.12
N LYS A 268 2.22 -5.20 -1.98
CA LYS A 268 2.39 -5.08 -3.43
C LYS A 268 1.81 -3.74 -3.90
N VAL A 269 2.64 -2.92 -4.54
CA VAL A 269 2.22 -1.66 -5.18
C VAL A 269 2.05 -1.88 -6.68
N ASP A 270 2.99 -2.59 -7.31
CA ASP A 270 2.96 -2.92 -8.74
C ASP A 270 3.73 -4.22 -8.99
N ASP A 271 3.80 -4.66 -10.24
CA ASP A 271 4.69 -5.72 -10.66
C ASP A 271 6.16 -5.32 -10.43
N ASN A 272 6.88 -6.18 -9.71
CA ASN A 272 8.25 -5.92 -9.25
C ASN A 272 8.40 -4.65 -8.39
N LEU A 273 7.36 -4.31 -7.62
CA LEU A 273 7.38 -3.21 -6.67
C LEU A 273 6.61 -3.58 -5.39
N TYR A 274 7.36 -3.93 -4.35
CA TYR A 274 6.87 -4.28 -3.02
C TYR A 274 7.44 -3.35 -1.97
N ILE A 275 6.64 -3.07 -0.95
CA ILE A 275 7.04 -2.18 0.15
C ILE A 275 6.78 -2.82 1.50
N GLU A 276 7.74 -2.71 2.41
CA GLU A 276 7.60 -3.13 3.80
C GLU A 276 6.65 -2.18 4.55
N THR A 277 5.66 -2.76 5.26
CA THR A 277 4.67 -1.99 6.03
C THR A 277 4.64 -2.36 7.52
N ASN A 278 5.57 -3.18 7.99
CA ASN A 278 5.72 -3.51 9.40
C ASN A 278 6.40 -2.37 10.18
N PHE A 279 5.72 -1.24 10.25
CA PHE A 279 6.15 -0.03 10.94
C PHE A 279 4.99 0.50 11.80
N SER A 280 5.33 1.27 12.85
CA SER A 280 4.34 2.08 13.57
C SER A 280 3.74 3.13 12.63
N THR A 281 2.53 3.65 12.94
CA THR A 281 1.87 4.70 12.16
C THR A 281 2.81 5.88 11.86
N GLU A 282 3.48 6.38 12.89
CA GLU A 282 4.40 7.51 12.77
C GLU A 282 5.60 7.18 11.87
N ALA A 283 6.24 6.02 12.09
CA ALA A 283 7.38 5.59 11.28
C ALA A 283 6.98 5.34 9.82
N LEU A 284 5.79 4.78 9.57
CA LEU A 284 5.26 4.53 8.24
C LEU A 284 5.04 5.83 7.46
N LEU A 285 4.44 6.85 8.09
CA LEU A 285 4.20 8.15 7.46
C LEU A 285 5.49 8.97 7.30
N LYS A 286 6.43 8.89 8.26
CA LYS A 286 7.79 9.45 8.11
C LYS A 286 8.52 8.79 6.96
N LEU A 287 8.43 7.47 6.84
CA LEU A 287 9.04 6.72 5.74
C LEU A 287 8.49 7.20 4.38
N LEU A 288 7.16 7.29 4.26
CA LEU A 288 6.49 7.81 3.07
C LEU A 288 7.03 9.19 2.69
N ARG A 289 6.92 10.14 3.62
CA ARG A 289 7.28 11.55 3.41
C ARG A 289 8.77 11.72 3.13
N ASP A 290 9.61 11.23 4.04
CA ASP A 290 11.02 11.60 4.11
C ASP A 290 11.90 10.76 3.19
N ARG A 291 11.54 9.49 2.96
CA ARG A 291 12.39 8.54 2.24
C ARG A 291 11.88 8.14 0.88
N ILE A 292 10.57 8.21 0.65
CA ILE A 292 9.96 7.84 -0.64
C ILE A 292 9.63 9.09 -1.43
N LEU A 293 8.66 9.91 -0.98
CA LEU A 293 8.14 11.04 -1.75
C LEU A 293 9.19 12.13 -2.00
N ASN A 294 9.97 12.50 -0.98
CA ASN A 294 11.08 13.45 -1.16
C ASN A 294 12.16 12.90 -2.10
N ARG A 295 12.36 11.58 -2.15
CA ARG A 295 13.42 10.95 -2.96
C ARG A 295 13.04 10.92 -4.44
N ILE A 296 11.77 10.72 -4.75
CA ILE A 296 11.24 10.76 -6.12
C ILE A 296 10.81 12.17 -6.56
N ASP A 297 11.07 13.19 -5.75
CA ASP A 297 10.66 14.60 -5.98
C ASP A 297 9.16 14.76 -6.26
N PHE A 298 8.34 14.01 -5.52
CA PHE A 298 6.88 14.10 -5.61
C PHE A 298 6.36 15.27 -4.77
N ASP A 299 5.62 16.20 -5.39
CA ASP A 299 4.97 17.29 -4.66
C ASP A 299 3.84 16.76 -3.78
N SER A 300 4.19 16.49 -2.53
CA SER A 300 3.30 15.90 -1.52
C SER A 300 2.75 16.92 -0.53
N ARG A 301 3.00 18.23 -0.74
CA ARG A 301 2.56 19.29 0.19
C ARG A 301 1.04 19.39 0.31
N SER A 302 0.33 19.04 -0.76
CA SER A 302 -1.14 19.04 -0.81
C SER A 302 -1.76 17.77 -0.23
N ILE A 303 -0.96 16.77 0.15
CA ILE A 303 -1.49 15.54 0.75
C ILE A 303 -2.01 15.84 2.15
N THR A 304 -3.29 15.55 2.35
CA THR A 304 -3.92 15.62 3.67
C THR A 304 -4.63 14.32 4.01
N PHE A 305 -4.76 14.05 5.29
CA PHE A 305 -5.48 12.92 5.84
C PHE A 305 -6.64 13.42 6.69
N GLU A 306 -7.78 12.77 6.56
CA GLU A 306 -8.84 12.83 7.55
C GLU A 306 -8.74 11.60 8.43
N TYR A 307 -8.96 11.77 9.72
CA TYR A 307 -8.86 10.71 10.71
C TYR A 307 -9.76 11.00 11.90
N TRP A 308 -9.94 10.00 12.73
CA TRP A 308 -10.64 10.16 14.00
C TRP A 308 -9.88 9.47 15.14
N ARG A 309 -10.12 9.97 16.35
CA ARG A 309 -9.56 9.42 17.60
C ARG A 309 -10.64 8.63 18.35
N PRO A 310 -10.40 7.34 18.62
CA PRO A 310 -11.23 6.54 19.53
C PRO A 310 -11.27 7.06 20.96
#